data_AF-A0A937ZUC1-F1
#
_entry.id   AF-A0A937ZUC1-F1
#
_cell.length_a   1.000
_cell.length_b   1.000
_cell.length_c   1.000
_cell.angle_alpha   90.00
_cell.angle_beta   90.00
_cell.angle_gamma   90.00
#
_symmetry.space_group_name_H-M   'P 1'
#
loop_
_entity.id
_entity.type
_entity.pdbx_description
1 polymer ?
#
loop_
_entity_poly.entity_id
_entity_poly.type
_entity_poly.pdbx_seq_one_letter_code
_entity_poly.pdbx_strand_id
1 'polypeptide(L)'
;MPHDVSLIATLAAGFGLAMVLGFAAAHLRMPPLVGYLLAGVLIGPATPGFVADVGLAAQLAEIGVMLLMFGVGLHFSLDDLMSVKRIAVPGAIVQIAV
;
A
#
# COMPACT_ATOMS: atom_id res chain seq x y z
N MET A 1 -16.54 17.23 12.58
CA MET A 1 -17.84 16.56 12.41
C MET A 1 -17.98 15.84 11.06
N PRO A 2 -17.97 16.45 9.86
CA PRO A 2 -18.06 15.68 8.60
C PRO A 2 -16.76 14.93 8.24
N HIS A 3 -15.61 15.45 8.65
CA HIS A 3 -14.30 14.85 8.38
C HIS A 3 -14.10 13.51 9.13
N ASP A 4 -14.59 13.43 10.37
CA ASP A 4 -14.50 12.22 11.21
C ASP A 4 -15.29 11.06 10.59
N VAL A 5 -16.48 11.36 10.06
CA VAL A 5 -17.34 10.38 9.38
C VAL A 5 -16.72 9.93 8.06
N SER A 6 -16.13 10.85 7.29
CA SER A 6 -15.45 10.52 6.03
C SER A 6 -14.25 9.59 6.25
N LEU A 7 -13.45 9.84 7.31
CA LEU A 7 -12.32 9.00 7.66
C LEU A 7 -12.75 7.60 8.07
N ILE A 8 -13.72 7.50 8.98
CA ILE A 8 -14.23 6.21 9.45
C ILE A 8 -14.85 5.43 8.29
N ALA A 9 -15.65 6.09 7.44
CA ALA A 9 -16.27 5.45 6.27
C ALA A 9 -15.22 4.98 5.26
N THR A 10 -14.20 5.79 4.97
CA THR A 10 -13.10 5.45 4.06
C THR A 10 -12.31 4.25 4.57
N LEU A 11 -11.97 4.24 5.86
CA LEU A 11 -11.25 3.12 6.48
C LEU A 11 -12.11 1.85 6.55
N ALA A 12 -13.37 1.96 6.96
CA ALA A 12 -14.27 0.82 7.09
C ALA A 12 -14.56 0.18 5.72
N ALA A 13 -14.88 0.99 4.71
CA ALA A 13 -15.10 0.51 3.36
C ALA A 13 -13.81 -0.04 2.74
N GLY A 14 -12.69 0.68 2.88
CA GLY A 14 -11.38 0.29 2.37
C GLY A 14 -10.90 -1.04 2.95
N PHE A 15 -10.80 -1.13 4.27
CA PHE A 15 -10.36 -2.38 4.92
C PHE A 15 -11.39 -3.51 4.79
N GLY A 16 -12.69 -3.21 4.86
CA GLY A 16 -13.74 -4.21 4.69
C GLY A 16 -13.70 -4.86 3.31
N LEU A 17 -13.67 -4.04 2.24
CA LEU A 17 -13.59 -4.55 0.87
C LEU A 17 -12.24 -5.21 0.58
N ALA A 18 -11.14 -4.64 1.07
CA ALA A 18 -9.82 -5.25 0.94
C ALA A 18 -9.78 -6.63 1.60
N MET A 19 -10.39 -6.80 2.77
CA MET A 19 -10.49 -8.10 3.45
C MET A 19 -11.29 -9.11 2.62
N VAL A 20 -12.48 -8.73 2.14
CA VAL A 20 -13.35 -9.64 1.36
C VAL A 20 -12.69 -10.03 0.04
N LEU A 21 -12.20 -9.05 -0.73
CA LEU A 21 -11.60 -9.28 -2.04
C LEU A 21 -10.21 -9.89 -1.95
N GLY A 22 -9.42 -9.54 -0.93
CA GLY A 22 -8.14 -10.17 -0.65
C GLY A 22 -8.29 -11.63 -0.27
N PHE A 23 -9.30 -11.97 0.55
CA PHE A 23 -9.63 -13.34 0.87
C PHE A 23 -10.10 -14.12 -0.36
N ALA A 24 -10.96 -13.52 -1.19
CA ALA A 24 -11.39 -14.12 -2.46
C ALA A 24 -10.19 -14.36 -3.40
N ALA A 25 -9.30 -13.38 -3.56
CA ALA A 25 -8.08 -13.51 -4.37
C ALA A 25 -7.18 -14.63 -3.85
N ALA A 26 -6.98 -14.71 -2.53
CA ALA A 26 -6.21 -15.78 -1.90
C ALA A 26 -6.84 -17.16 -2.15
N HIS A 27 -8.18 -17.27 -2.07
CA HIS A 27 -8.91 -18.50 -2.37
C HIS A 27 -8.74 -18.95 -3.83
N LEU A 28 -8.67 -17.99 -4.75
CA LEU A 28 -8.37 -18.22 -6.17
C LEU A 28 -6.88 -18.47 -6.45
N ARG A 29 -6.04 -18.61 -5.43
CA ARG A 29 -4.57 -18.79 -5.51
C ARG A 29 -3.84 -17.62 -6.17
N MET A 30 -4.42 -16.43 -6.11
CA MET A 30 -3.78 -15.17 -6.52
C MET A 30 -3.16 -14.48 -5.30
N PRO A 31 -2.15 -13.61 -5.49
CA PRO A 31 -1.66 -12.75 -4.43
C PRO A 31 -2.79 -11.88 -3.85
N PRO A 32 -2.98 -11.81 -2.52
CA PRO A 32 -4.02 -11.00 -1.89
C PRO A 32 -3.98 -9.52 -2.30
N LEU A 33 -2.79 -9.03 -2.64
CA LEU A 33 -2.55 -7.68 -3.15
C LEU A 33 -3.45 -7.34 -4.35
N VAL A 34 -3.75 -8.31 -5.22
CA VAL A 34 -4.68 -8.11 -6.33
C VAL A 34 -6.07 -7.74 -5.82
N GLY A 35 -6.54 -8.43 -4.78
CA GLY A 35 -7.83 -8.13 -4.14
C GLY A 35 -7.86 -6.75 -3.48
N TYR A 36 -6.75 -6.33 -2.85
CA TYR A 36 -6.65 -4.99 -2.24
C TYR A 36 -6.67 -3.89 -3.30
N LEU A 37 -5.99 -4.09 -4.43
CA LEU A 37 -6.03 -3.16 -5.56
C LEU A 37 -7.43 -3.05 -6.16
N LEU A 38 -8.12 -4.18 -6.34
CA LEU A 38 -9.50 -4.20 -6.83
C LEU A 38 -10.45 -3.48 -5.86
N ALA A 39 -10.28 -3.66 -4.54
CA ALA A 39 -11.03 -2.92 -3.54
C ALA A 39 -10.85 -1.40 -3.71
N GLY A 40 -9.62 -0.94 -3.90
CA GLY A 40 -9.30 0.47 -4.14
C GLY A 40 -9.94 1.01 -5.43
N VAL A 41 -9.94 0.22 -6.51
CA VAL A 41 -10.61 0.60 -7.76
C VAL A 41 -12.12 0.73 -7.57
N LEU A 42 -12.75 -0.16 -6.79
CA LEU A 42 -14.21 -0.19 -6.55
C LEU A 42 -14.74 0.94 -5.67
N ILE A 43 -13.92 1.50 -4.78
CA ILE A 43 -14.27 2.67 -3.97
C ILE A 43 -13.63 3.96 -4.50
N GLY A 44 -12.99 3.87 -5.67
CA GLY A 44 -12.34 4.98 -6.32
C GLY A 44 -13.34 5.84 -7.11
N PRO A 45 -12.90 7.01 -7.61
CA PRO A 45 -13.75 7.92 -8.38
C PRO A 45 -14.15 7.35 -9.75
N ALA A 46 -13.49 6.30 -10.22
CA ALA A 46 -13.76 5.67 -11.52
C ALA A 46 -14.97 4.72 -11.50
N THR A 47 -15.51 4.40 -10.32
CA THR A 47 -16.64 3.48 -10.17
C THR A 47 -17.88 4.20 -9.67
N PRO A 48 -19.06 4.00 -10.29
CA PRO A 48 -20.30 4.61 -9.81
C PRO A 48 -20.69 4.01 -8.45
N GLY A 49 -20.87 4.86 -7.43
CA GLY A 49 -21.24 4.42 -6.09
C GLY A 49 -20.59 5.24 -4.99
N PHE A 50 -20.32 4.60 -3.86
CA PHE A 50 -19.59 5.20 -2.74
C PHE A 50 -18.14 5.49 -3.16
N VAL A 51 -17.75 6.75 -3.11
CA VAL A 51 -16.38 7.19 -3.40
C VAL A 51 -15.71 7.55 -2.09
N ALA A 52 -14.63 6.84 -1.78
CA ALA A 52 -13.78 7.13 -0.63
C ALA A 52 -13.03 8.46 -0.84
N ASP A 53 -12.67 9.12 0.27
CA ASP A 53 -11.89 10.35 0.19
C ASP A 53 -10.44 10.04 -0.21
N VAL A 54 -10.12 10.31 -1.49
CA VAL A 54 -8.80 10.02 -2.07
C VAL A 54 -7.70 10.81 -1.39
N GLY A 55 -7.98 12.04 -0.92
CA GLY A 55 -7.00 12.87 -0.22
C GLY A 55 -6.63 12.26 1.13
N LEU A 56 -7.63 11.87 1.92
CA LEU A 56 -7.41 11.17 3.20
C LEU A 56 -6.73 9.82 2.98
N ALA A 57 -7.17 9.04 1.99
CA ALA A 57 -6.57 7.75 1.67
C ALA A 57 -5.08 7.88 1.29
N ALA A 58 -4.70 8.91 0.52
CA ALA A 58 -3.32 9.17 0.15
C ALA A 58 -2.44 9.52 1.36
N GLN A 59 -2.93 10.37 2.27
CA GLN A 59 -2.21 10.72 3.50
C GLN A 59 -1.99 9.49 4.39
N LEU A 60 -3.02 8.66 4.53
CA LEU A 60 -2.92 7.42 5.31
C LEU A 60 -1.96 6.41 4.65
N ALA A 61 -1.97 6.33 3.32
CA ALA A 61 -1.03 5.50 2.58
C ALA A 61 0.43 5.98 2.76
N GLU A 62 0.66 7.29 2.78
CA GLU A 62 1.99 7.85 3.02
C GLU A 62 2.53 7.47 4.41
N ILE A 63 1.70 7.60 5.45
CA ILE A 63 2.03 7.14 6.81
C ILE A 63 2.30 5.63 6.82
N GLY A 64 1.45 4.85 6.15
CA GLY A 64 1.62 3.40 6.03
C GLY A 64 2.96 3.03 5.39
N VAL A 65 3.31 3.66 4.26
CA VAL A 65 4.59 3.43 3.58
C VAL A 65 5.77 3.87 4.44
N MET A 66 5.69 5.00 5.14
CA MET A 66 6.73 5.43 6.08
C MET A 66 6.95 4.38 7.18
N LEU A 67 5.89 3.88 7.79
CA LEU A 67 5.98 2.84 8.83
C LEU A 67 6.54 1.53 8.27
N LEU A 68 6.14 1.13 7.06
CA LEU A 68 6.67 -0.05 6.38
C LEU A 68 8.16 0.09 6.06
N MET A 69 8.58 1.19 5.47
CA MET A 69 9.99 1.47 5.15
C MET A 69 10.84 1.61 6.42
N PHE A 70 10.29 2.19 7.49
CA PHE A 70 10.93 2.20 8.79
C PHE A 70 11.12 0.78 9.36
N GLY A 71 10.09 -0.05 9.33
CA GLY A 71 10.16 -1.44 9.77
C GLY A 71 11.17 -2.26 8.96
N VAL A 72 11.20 -2.10 7.63
CA VAL A 72 12.21 -2.69 6.76
C VAL A 72 13.62 -2.21 7.16
N GLY A 73 13.77 -0.93 7.46
CA GLY A 73 15.04 -0.34 7.94
C GLY A 73 15.53 -0.95 9.26
N LEU A 74 14.64 -1.29 10.20
CA LEU A 74 15.02 -1.93 11.47
C LEU A 74 15.58 -3.35 11.29
N HIS A 75 15.11 -4.07 10.28
CA HIS A 75 15.60 -5.41 9.94
C HIS A 75 16.84 -5.37 9.03
N PHE A 76 17.26 -4.18 8.59
CA PHE A 76 18.35 -4.01 7.63
C PHE A 76 19.70 -3.87 8.32
N SER A 77 20.62 -4.79 8.02
CA SER A 77 22.00 -4.71 8.50
C SER A 77 22.84 -3.82 7.59
N LEU A 78 23.47 -2.79 8.16
CA LEU A 78 24.42 -1.94 7.43
C LEU A 78 25.64 -2.73 6.95
N ASP A 79 26.05 -3.74 7.70
CA ASP A 79 27.18 -4.60 7.35
C ASP A 79 26.86 -5.47 6.12
N ASP A 80 25.62 -5.97 6.03
CA ASP A 80 25.16 -6.74 4.88
C ASP A 80 25.15 -5.86 3.62
N LEU A 81 24.69 -4.61 3.73
CA LEU A 81 24.76 -3.65 2.61
C LEU A 81 26.20 -3.37 2.20
N MET A 82 27.10 -3.18 3.16
CA MET A 82 28.50 -2.90 2.89
C MET A 82 29.19 -4.08 2.18
N SER A 83 28.76 -5.32 2.47
CA SER A 83 29.27 -6.54 1.83
C SER A 83 28.92 -6.61 0.34
N VAL A 84 27.73 -6.13 -0.06
CA VAL A 84 27.24 -6.16 -1.45
C VAL A 84 27.33 -4.80 -2.16
N LYS A 85 28.00 -3.81 -1.57
CA LYS A 85 28.06 -2.41 -2.07
C LYS A 85 28.43 -2.28 -3.55
N ARG A 86 29.30 -3.17 -4.04
CA ARG A 86 29.80 -3.15 -5.42
C ARG A 86 28.73 -3.54 -6.46
N ILE A 87 27.68 -4.24 -6.03
CA ILE A 87 26.54 -4.63 -6.86
C ILE A 87 25.34 -3.74 -6.56
N ALA A 88 25.03 -3.54 -5.27
CA ALA A 88 23.86 -2.78 -4.82
C ALA A 88 23.91 -1.29 -5.21
N VAL A 89 25.06 -0.62 -5.04
CA VAL A 89 25.15 0.83 -5.30
C VAL A 89 25.04 1.15 -6.79
N PRO A 90 25.80 0.51 -7.71
CA PRO A 90 25.63 0.76 -9.14
C PRO A 90 24.25 0.31 -9.64
N GLY A 91 23.74 -0.83 -9.15
CA GLY A 91 22.42 -1.33 -9.53
C GLY A 91 21.30 -0.36 -9.15
N ALA A 92 21.33 0.19 -7.94
CA ALA A 92 20.36 1.18 -7.48
C ALA A 92 20.42 2.48 -8.30
N ILE A 93 21.63 2.99 -8.57
CA ILE A 93 21.81 4.21 -9.37
C ILE A 93 21.24 4.02 -10.79
N VAL A 94 21.54 2.88 -11.43
CA VAL A 94 21.03 2.57 -12.78
C VAL A 94 19.52 2.42 -12.76
N GLN A 95 18.94 1.73 -11.77
CA GLN A 95 17.50 1.53 -11.67
C GLN A 95 16.72 2.84 -11.41
N ILE A 96 17.32 3.81 -10.72
CA ILE A 96 16.69 5.11 -10.48
C ILE A 96 16.80 6.02 -11.71
N ALA A 97 17.88 5.88 -12.49
CA ALA A 97 18.16 6.74 -13.64
C ALA A 97 17.46 6.32 -14.95
N VAL A 98 16.99 5.06 -15.04
CA VAL A 98 16.27 4.49 -16.19
C VAL A 98 14.78 4.42 -15.89
#